data_AF-B9JNX6-F1
#
_entry.id   AF-B9JNX6-F1
#
_cell.length_a   1.000
_cell.length_b   1.000
_cell.length_c   1.000
_cell.angle_alpha   90.00
_cell.angle_beta   90.00
_cell.angle_gamma   90.00
#
_symmetry.space_group_name_H-M   'P 1'
#
loop_
_entity.id
_entity.type
_entity.pdbx_description
1 polymer ?
#
loop_
_entity_poly.entity_id
_entity_poly.type
_entity_poly.pdbx_seq_one_letter_code
_entity_poly.pdbx_strand_id
1 'polypeptide(L)'
;MASRDRFMSAKEFGALIADLRLTPTIFQDGLLEFFEHERIVVPVVRVCWPNSLILESRDVVSDPPPTQAERDTTQALSDALRLWRRFDADPELPHPFDLGAQAPGAALITTDVASQEFVDWADFRTNIRGAGQDPLYVSDGVDTYYHDWQVLLVADALKMGVHVIFDTRKPELLKQAVSGRLSDIPAKMTRSNVSFEGPRGLAKGLEWAHWFDAAAKVEAVRSRKLTAVSMGHNGHTFTLEGVELADFNAVQKRSAERALAAIAGTRDHARSFLIYLCERWDEWSRRGGNDVAGEYKRQIGLALRMVMLAFDTDFKAIAIEVGRASGHFANTLDVIFPDWKHDARDKAELSLKHSVVAKAPTADATLTLDDAAITDLLDWLERTDQWRVHLSIEAILKHQFGASSVDHSALAKEVESLSTTFEHLANALLDEAGVSSPATLMKKVQAFWNTSTEVHGILTTRYSLVGTKTATRADRLAAIAALTPSGPNIDVARTILAAVLYRNDGLHNGMASWVEAELHEAARIFLTAMMFCRKNLFVSPPSP
;
A
#
# COMPACT_ATOMS: atom_id res chain seq x y z
N MET A 1 5.81 0.61 -1.34
CA MET A 1 6.46 1.32 -0.21
C MET A 1 7.80 0.66 0.02
N ALA A 2 8.89 1.42 0.07
CA ALA A 2 10.19 0.87 0.47
C ALA A 2 10.07 0.28 1.89
N SER A 3 10.72 -0.87 2.14
CA SER A 3 10.85 -1.40 3.50
C SER A 3 11.53 -0.34 4.36
N ARG A 4 10.87 0.11 5.44
CA ARG A 4 11.48 1.04 6.38
C ARG A 4 12.35 0.25 7.34
N ASP A 5 13.56 0.76 7.59
CA ASP A 5 14.43 0.21 8.61
C ASP A 5 13.85 0.52 10.00
N ARG A 6 13.92 -0.45 10.90
CA ARG A 6 13.45 -0.33 12.29
C ARG A 6 14.20 0.76 13.08
N PHE A 7 15.45 1.03 12.71
CA PHE A 7 16.28 2.10 13.27
C PHE A 7 16.47 3.18 12.19
N MET A 8 15.80 4.31 12.36
CA MET A 8 15.87 5.44 11.43
C MET A 8 16.85 6.47 11.94
N SER A 9 17.77 6.93 11.09
CA SER A 9 18.60 8.10 11.41
C SER A 9 17.72 9.34 11.66
N ALA A 10 18.22 10.32 12.41
CA ALA A 10 17.50 11.58 12.65
C ALA A 10 16.99 12.24 11.35
N LYS A 11 17.78 12.18 10.28
CA LYS A 11 17.38 12.69 8.97
C LYS A 11 16.20 11.93 8.36
N GLU A 12 16.23 10.59 8.41
CA GLU A 12 15.14 9.75 7.90
C GLU A 12 13.87 9.92 8.75
N PHE A 13 14.02 10.04 10.07
CA PHE A 13 12.91 10.29 10.98
C PHE A 13 12.26 11.66 10.73
N GLY A 14 13.08 12.71 10.52
CA GLY A 14 12.61 14.03 10.10
C GLY A 14 11.88 14.00 8.75
N ALA A 15 12.39 13.25 7.78
CA ALA A 15 11.70 13.04 6.51
C ALA A 15 10.34 12.34 6.69
N LEU A 16 10.25 11.37 7.60
CA LEU A 16 8.98 10.71 7.93
C LEU A 16 7.97 11.67 8.57
N ILE A 17 8.40 12.56 9.48
CA ILE A 17 7.55 13.62 10.06
C ILE A 17 6.98 14.50 8.94
N ALA A 18 7.81 14.86 7.96
CA ALA A 18 7.42 15.67 6.81
C ALA A 18 6.44 14.93 5.87
N ASP A 19 6.70 13.64 5.58
CA ASP A 19 5.83 12.79 4.75
C ASP A 19 4.43 12.65 5.35
N LEU A 20 4.33 12.59 6.68
CA LEU A 20 3.06 12.57 7.41
C LEU A 20 2.41 13.95 7.55
N ARG A 21 3.02 15.00 6.97
CA ARG A 21 2.53 16.39 6.98
C ARG A 21 2.25 16.93 8.38
N LEU A 22 3.04 16.48 9.35
CA LEU A 22 2.92 16.92 10.73
C LEU A 22 3.42 18.36 10.90
N THR A 23 4.40 18.74 10.09
CA THR A 23 4.97 20.08 10.03
C THR A 23 4.90 20.63 8.60
N PRO A 24 4.75 21.96 8.43
CA PRO A 24 4.75 22.58 7.10
C PRO A 24 6.15 22.66 6.46
N THR A 25 7.22 22.39 7.21
CA THR A 25 8.62 22.41 6.72
C THR A 25 9.28 21.05 6.92
N ILE A 26 10.13 20.67 5.97
CA ILE A 26 10.69 19.31 5.84
C ILE A 26 11.82 19.02 6.85
N PHE A 27 12.40 20.05 7.48
CA PHE A 27 13.51 19.88 8.41
C PHE A 27 13.40 20.88 9.56
N GLN A 28 13.31 20.40 10.79
CA GLN A 28 13.33 21.21 12.00
C GLN A 28 14.18 20.48 13.06
N ASP A 29 15.51 20.49 12.91
CA ASP A 29 16.42 19.92 13.92
C ASP A 29 16.07 20.44 15.32
N GLY A 30 15.81 21.74 15.46
CA GLY A 30 15.39 22.32 16.74
C GLY A 30 14.05 21.82 17.27
N LEU A 31 13.13 21.35 16.42
CA LEU A 31 11.88 20.73 16.89
C LEU A 31 12.15 19.31 17.41
N LEU A 32 12.98 18.54 16.72
CA LEU A 32 13.33 17.19 17.14
C LEU A 32 14.18 17.23 18.41
N GLU A 33 15.15 18.14 18.49
CA GLU A 33 15.92 18.45 19.70
C GLU A 33 15.00 18.86 20.87
N PHE A 34 14.00 19.71 20.63
CA PHE A 34 12.98 20.03 21.64
C PHE A 34 12.19 18.81 22.10
N PHE A 35 11.76 17.94 21.18
CA PHE A 35 11.04 16.72 21.55
C PHE A 35 11.91 15.73 22.33
N GLU A 36 13.22 15.70 22.09
CA GLU A 36 14.17 14.95 22.90
C GLU A 36 14.33 15.54 24.30
N HIS A 37 14.51 16.86 24.40
CA HIS A 37 14.63 17.57 25.67
C HIS A 37 13.41 17.31 26.56
N GLU A 38 12.21 17.39 25.99
CA GLU A 38 10.95 17.12 26.70
C GLU A 38 10.63 15.63 26.86
N ARG A 39 11.51 14.72 26.41
CA ARG A 39 11.35 13.26 26.45
C ARG A 39 10.05 12.75 25.81
N ILE A 40 9.55 13.48 24.82
CA ILE A 40 8.40 13.08 24.00
C ILE A 40 8.84 12.01 23.01
N VAL A 41 9.99 12.22 22.39
CA VAL A 41 10.68 11.25 21.55
C VAL A 41 12.05 11.04 22.18
N VAL A 42 12.44 9.79 22.38
CA VAL A 42 13.75 9.48 22.94
C VAL A 42 14.51 8.63 21.94
N PRO A 43 15.75 8.98 21.57
CA PRO A 43 16.58 8.13 20.74
C PRO A 43 16.66 6.72 21.31
N VAL A 44 16.52 5.75 20.44
CA VAL A 44 16.67 4.34 20.82
C VAL A 44 18.16 4.01 20.93
N VAL A 45 18.96 4.62 20.07
CA VAL A 45 20.39 4.38 19.99
C VAL A 45 21.10 5.69 19.66
N ARG A 46 22.21 5.94 20.35
CA ARG A 46 23.24 6.90 19.92
C ARG A 46 24.54 6.15 19.69
N VAL A 47 25.16 6.37 18.53
CA VAL A 47 26.52 5.90 18.24
C VAL A 47 27.46 7.08 18.35
N CYS A 48 28.35 7.06 19.34
CA CYS A 48 29.31 8.13 19.59
C CYS A 48 30.64 7.78 18.95
N TRP A 49 30.99 8.47 17.87
CA TRP A 49 32.24 8.24 17.15
C TRP A 49 33.41 8.96 17.85
N PRO A 50 34.58 8.33 17.99
CA PRO A 50 35.74 8.99 18.59
C PRO A 50 36.13 10.25 17.81
N ASN A 51 36.17 11.41 18.48
CA ASN A 51 36.55 12.68 17.87
C ASN A 51 37.91 12.60 17.14
N SER A 52 38.86 11.84 17.69
CA SER A 52 40.18 11.60 17.10
C SER A 52 40.11 10.96 15.71
N LEU A 53 39.16 10.04 15.49
CA LEU A 53 38.93 9.39 14.20
C LEU A 53 38.16 10.28 13.22
N ILE A 54 37.23 11.10 13.72
CA ILE A 54 36.53 12.09 12.88
C ILE A 54 37.53 13.10 12.30
N LEU A 55 38.44 13.59 13.13
CA LEU A 55 39.52 14.49 12.72
C LEU A 55 40.47 13.82 11.72
N GLU A 56 40.87 12.58 11.99
CA GLU A 56 41.72 11.79 11.08
C GLU A 56 41.06 11.62 9.70
N SER A 57 39.75 11.32 9.64
CA SER A 57 39.02 11.16 8.37
C SER A 57 38.95 12.42 7.50
N ARG A 58 39.33 13.57 8.07
CA ARG A 58 39.30 14.90 7.44
C ARG A 58 40.69 15.49 7.26
N ASP A 59 41.73 14.67 7.41
CA ASP A 59 43.14 15.10 7.34
C ASP A 59 43.48 16.19 8.38
N VAL A 60 42.78 16.21 9.52
CA VAL A 60 43.03 17.13 10.64
C VAL A 60 43.82 16.41 11.73
N VAL A 61 44.91 17.02 12.20
CA VAL A 61 45.73 16.46 13.28
C VAL A 61 44.96 16.50 14.60
N SER A 62 44.76 15.31 15.18
CA SER A 62 44.19 15.15 16.52
C SER A 62 45.29 15.06 17.58
N ASP A 63 45.11 15.72 18.72
CA ASP A 63 45.97 15.59 19.90
C ASP A 63 45.10 15.28 21.13
N PRO A 64 45.16 14.06 21.69
CA PRO A 64 46.00 12.94 21.28
C PRO A 64 45.54 12.26 19.96
N PRO A 65 46.45 11.59 19.21
CA PRO A 65 46.09 10.85 18.00
C PRO A 65 45.20 9.63 18.31
N PRO A 66 44.40 9.15 17.33
CA PRO A 66 43.53 8.00 17.52
C PRO A 66 44.33 6.72 17.81
N THR A 67 43.89 6.00 18.84
CA THR A 67 44.47 4.72 19.28
C THR A 67 44.05 3.57 18.36
N GLN A 68 44.83 2.48 18.34
CA GLN A 68 44.46 1.28 17.58
C GLN A 68 43.14 0.66 18.08
N ALA A 69 42.90 0.69 19.39
CA ALA A 69 41.67 0.18 19.98
C ALA A 69 40.43 0.96 19.49
N GLU A 70 40.52 2.28 19.34
CA GLU A 70 39.44 3.10 18.75
C GLU A 70 39.19 2.72 17.30
N ARG A 71 40.24 2.52 16.50
CA ARG A 71 40.13 2.09 15.09
C ARG A 71 39.45 0.73 14.98
N ASP A 72 39.92 -0.25 15.75
CA ASP A 72 39.39 -1.62 15.73
C ASP A 72 37.91 -1.65 16.15
N THR A 73 37.56 -0.89 17.20
CA THR A 73 36.17 -0.79 17.70
C THR A 73 35.25 -0.14 16.66
N THR A 74 35.69 0.96 16.05
CA THR A 74 34.95 1.70 15.00
C THR A 74 34.77 0.83 13.76
N GLN A 75 35.82 0.13 13.33
CA GLN A 75 35.78 -0.76 12.19
C GLN A 75 34.85 -1.95 12.44
N ALA A 76 34.91 -2.55 13.63
CA ALA A 76 34.04 -3.68 14.01
C ALA A 76 32.55 -3.32 13.95
N LEU A 77 32.16 -2.15 14.50
CA LEU A 77 30.77 -1.68 14.42
C LEU A 77 30.36 -1.36 12.97
N SER A 78 31.22 -0.65 12.23
CA SER A 78 30.97 -0.30 10.82
C SER A 78 30.78 -1.54 9.94
N ASP A 79 31.61 -2.56 10.13
CA ASP A 79 31.50 -3.83 9.43
C ASP A 79 30.24 -4.61 9.80
N ALA A 80 29.86 -4.61 11.08
CA ALA A 80 28.65 -5.27 11.54
C ALA A 80 27.38 -4.61 10.97
N LEU A 81 27.31 -3.26 10.98
CA LEU A 81 26.20 -2.51 10.39
C LEU A 81 26.14 -2.72 8.87
N ARG A 82 27.29 -2.69 8.20
CA ARG A 82 27.38 -2.97 6.76
C ARG A 82 26.94 -4.39 6.44
N LEU A 83 27.41 -5.38 7.20
CA LEU A 83 27.01 -6.78 7.03
C LEU A 83 25.49 -6.93 7.20
N TRP A 84 24.90 -6.34 8.23
CA TRP A 84 23.47 -6.43 8.46
C TRP A 84 22.65 -5.84 7.30
N ARG A 85 23.11 -4.73 6.72
CA ARG A 85 22.49 -4.06 5.55
C ARG A 85 22.72 -4.79 4.23
N ARG A 86 23.60 -5.78 4.16
CA ARG A 86 23.80 -6.54 2.92
C ARG A 86 22.56 -7.36 2.59
N PHE A 87 22.20 -7.37 1.31
CA PHE A 87 21.04 -8.12 0.81
C PHE A 87 21.21 -9.65 0.94
N ASP A 88 22.44 -10.13 1.00
CA ASP A 88 22.81 -11.56 1.10
C ASP A 88 23.16 -12.00 2.53
N ALA A 89 23.03 -11.11 3.52
CA ALA A 89 23.23 -11.49 4.92
C ALA A 89 22.11 -12.42 5.40
N ASP A 90 22.44 -13.26 6.39
CA ASP A 90 21.46 -14.13 7.04
C ASP A 90 20.24 -13.30 7.50
N PRO A 91 19.01 -13.59 7.03
CA PRO A 91 17.80 -12.88 7.41
C PRO A 91 17.52 -12.89 8.91
N GLU A 92 17.94 -13.93 9.63
CA GLU A 92 17.80 -14.04 11.09
C GLU A 92 18.94 -13.35 11.86
N LEU A 93 19.97 -12.80 11.17
CA LEU A 93 21.06 -12.06 11.80
C LEU A 93 20.47 -10.88 12.60
N PRO A 94 20.66 -10.82 13.94
CA PRO A 94 20.17 -9.72 14.75
C PRO A 94 20.82 -8.40 14.34
N HIS A 95 20.09 -7.30 14.49
CA HIS A 95 20.67 -5.98 14.28
C HIS A 95 21.76 -5.74 15.35
N PRO A 96 22.93 -5.14 15.02
CA PRO A 96 23.98 -4.87 16.01
C PRO A 96 23.48 -4.14 17.26
N PHE A 97 22.53 -3.21 17.07
CA PHE A 97 21.90 -2.47 18.17
C PHE A 97 21.00 -3.32 19.10
N ASP A 98 20.56 -4.51 18.69
CA ASP A 98 19.80 -5.43 19.55
C ASP A 98 20.68 -6.25 20.50
N LEU A 99 22.00 -6.28 20.28
CA LEU A 99 22.92 -7.17 20.99
C LEU A 99 23.42 -6.60 22.34
N GLY A 100 23.14 -5.34 22.63
CA GLY A 100 23.58 -4.67 23.85
C GLY A 100 25.10 -4.78 24.04
N ALA A 101 25.54 -5.23 25.22
CA ALA A 101 26.96 -5.40 25.53
C ALA A 101 27.70 -6.43 24.66
N GLN A 102 26.98 -7.30 23.93
CA GLN A 102 27.55 -8.27 23.01
C GLN A 102 27.75 -7.70 21.59
N ALA A 103 27.32 -6.46 21.34
CA ALA A 103 27.44 -5.83 20.03
C ALA A 103 28.92 -5.61 19.65
N PRO A 104 29.30 -5.84 18.38
CA PRO A 104 30.56 -5.35 17.85
C PRO A 104 30.65 -3.82 18.04
N GLY A 105 31.69 -3.36 18.73
CA GLY A 105 31.85 -1.94 19.06
C GLY A 105 30.86 -1.41 20.11
N ALA A 106 30.34 -2.26 21.01
CA ALA A 106 29.41 -1.86 22.07
C ALA A 106 29.83 -0.63 22.89
N ALA A 107 31.14 -0.36 23.04
CA ALA A 107 31.65 0.84 23.72
C ALA A 107 31.25 2.17 23.04
N LEU A 108 30.89 2.14 21.77
CA LEU A 108 30.42 3.30 21.00
C LEU A 108 28.90 3.47 21.05
N ILE A 109 28.17 2.46 21.54
CA ILE A 109 26.71 2.37 21.44
C ILE A 109 26.10 2.69 22.80
N THR A 110 25.22 3.70 22.82
CA THR A 110 24.38 4.00 23.96
C THR A 110 22.93 3.65 23.63
N THR A 111 22.36 2.68 24.33
CA THR A 111 20.95 2.25 24.15
C THR A 111 20.03 2.68 25.30
N ASP A 112 20.58 3.05 26.46
CA ASP A 112 19.80 3.55 27.60
C ASP A 112 19.74 5.08 27.61
N VAL A 113 19.40 5.68 26.45
CA VAL A 113 19.38 7.14 26.29
C VAL A 113 18.27 7.77 27.16
N ALA A 114 17.18 7.05 27.42
CA ALA A 114 16.07 7.53 28.23
C ALA A 114 16.42 7.82 29.70
N SER A 115 17.42 7.12 30.24
CA SER A 115 17.87 7.31 31.62
C SER A 115 18.91 8.44 31.76
N GLN A 116 19.53 8.86 30.66
CA GLN A 116 20.58 9.88 30.66
C GLN A 116 20.00 11.30 30.73
N GLU A 117 20.85 12.22 31.19
CA GLU A 117 20.57 13.65 31.07
C GLU A 117 20.54 14.04 29.59
N PHE A 118 19.65 14.97 29.24
CA PHE A 118 19.60 15.48 27.88
C PHE A 118 20.89 16.26 27.57
N VAL A 119 21.37 16.14 26.33
CA VAL A 119 22.56 16.83 25.84
C VAL A 119 22.15 17.61 24.60
N ASP A 120 22.43 18.92 24.60
CA ASP A 120 22.16 19.81 23.47
C ASP A 120 22.87 19.28 22.22
N TRP A 121 22.20 19.32 21.06
CA TRP A 121 22.77 18.82 19.81
C TRP A 121 23.99 19.61 19.35
N ALA A 122 24.15 20.85 19.86
CA ALA A 122 25.36 21.64 19.67
C ALA A 122 26.60 20.95 20.27
N ASP A 123 26.44 20.17 21.35
CA ASP A 123 27.53 19.50 22.06
C ASP A 123 27.97 18.21 21.36
N PHE A 124 27.18 17.67 20.43
CA PHE A 124 27.58 16.55 19.57
C PHE A 124 28.51 16.95 18.42
N ARG A 125 28.79 18.25 18.28
CA ARG A 125 29.58 18.74 17.16
C ARG A 125 31.08 18.60 17.43
N THR A 126 31.82 18.15 16.42
CA THR A 126 33.27 18.07 16.48
C THR A 126 33.88 19.33 15.88
N ASN A 127 34.76 20.02 16.61
CA ASN A 127 35.55 21.12 16.05
C ASN A 127 36.68 20.54 15.19
N ILE A 128 36.65 20.80 13.88
CA ILE A 128 37.62 20.28 12.91
C ILE A 128 38.77 21.25 12.61
N ARG A 129 38.93 22.30 13.41
CA ARG A 129 40.04 23.25 13.27
C ARG A 129 40.97 23.18 14.48
N GLY A 130 42.26 23.40 14.20
CA GLY A 130 43.32 23.34 15.20
C GLY A 130 43.25 24.45 16.23
N ALA A 131 43.98 24.27 17.34
CA ALA A 131 44.09 25.27 18.39
C ALA A 131 44.59 26.62 17.84
N GLY A 132 43.84 27.70 18.11
CA GLY A 132 44.16 29.06 17.67
C GLY A 132 43.50 29.51 16.35
N GLN A 133 42.69 28.67 15.72
CA GLN A 133 41.83 29.06 14.59
C GLN A 133 40.38 29.26 15.04
N ASP A 134 39.62 30.09 14.32
CA ASP A 134 38.17 30.19 14.53
C ASP A 134 37.53 28.82 14.39
N PRO A 135 36.72 28.35 15.35
CA PRO A 135 36.20 26.99 15.36
C PRO A 135 35.30 26.73 14.16
N LEU A 136 35.40 25.54 13.60
CA LEU A 136 34.50 25.05 12.55
C LEU A 136 33.93 23.72 13.03
N TYR A 137 32.64 23.72 13.30
CA TYR A 137 31.93 22.58 13.86
C TYR A 137 31.24 21.76 12.77
N VAL A 138 31.31 20.44 12.88
CA VAL A 138 30.61 19.49 12.01
C VAL A 138 29.77 18.53 12.85
N SER A 139 28.63 18.08 12.31
CA SER A 139 27.60 17.31 13.03
C SER A 139 27.72 15.80 12.77
N ASP A 140 28.88 15.23 13.06
CA ASP A 140 29.21 13.82 12.79
C ASP A 140 29.85 13.11 14.00
N GLY A 141 29.85 13.76 15.16
CA GLY A 141 30.26 13.17 16.44
C GLY A 141 29.32 12.06 16.90
N VAL A 142 28.04 12.15 16.57
CA VAL A 142 27.01 11.23 17.05
C VAL A 142 26.00 10.93 15.96
N ASP A 143 25.80 9.64 15.68
CA ASP A 143 24.64 9.17 14.90
C ASP A 143 23.49 8.83 15.85
N THR A 144 22.36 9.51 15.69
CA THR A 144 21.15 9.32 16.50
C THR A 144 20.11 8.53 15.72
N TYR A 145 19.56 7.48 16.35
CA TYR A 145 18.55 6.62 15.75
C TYR A 145 17.26 6.59 16.57
N TYR A 146 16.13 6.61 15.86
CA TYR A 146 14.77 6.51 16.40
C TYR A 146 14.06 5.30 15.84
N HIS A 147 12.97 4.90 16.49
CA HIS A 147 12.03 3.99 15.86
C HIS A 147 11.01 4.75 15.02
N ASP A 148 10.59 4.14 13.91
CA ASP A 148 9.61 4.71 13.00
C ASP A 148 8.27 5.03 13.69
N TRP A 149 7.82 4.19 14.63
CA TRP A 149 6.56 4.36 15.36
C TRP A 149 6.56 5.62 16.25
N GLN A 150 7.72 6.14 16.66
CA GLN A 150 7.80 7.36 17.49
C GLN A 150 7.27 8.58 16.74
N VAL A 151 7.12 8.53 15.41
CA VAL A 151 6.44 9.59 14.65
C VAL A 151 4.98 9.76 15.07
N LEU A 152 4.34 8.71 15.58
CA LEU A 152 2.99 8.78 16.13
C LEU A 152 2.96 9.56 17.45
N LEU A 153 4.03 9.47 18.25
CA LEU A 153 4.20 10.31 19.44
C LEU A 153 4.37 11.79 19.06
N VAL A 154 5.12 12.07 17.99
CA VAL A 154 5.24 13.43 17.44
C VAL A 154 3.88 13.96 16.98
N ALA A 155 3.11 13.13 16.26
CA ALA A 155 1.77 13.50 15.80
C ALA A 155 0.85 13.87 16.97
N ASP A 156 0.91 13.08 18.05
CA ASP A 156 0.13 13.32 19.26
C ASP A 156 0.62 14.54 20.04
N ALA A 157 1.94 14.74 20.13
CA ALA A 157 2.59 15.89 20.76
C ALA A 157 2.25 17.22 20.08
N LEU A 158 2.21 17.25 18.76
CA LEU A 158 1.80 18.44 17.99
C LEU A 158 0.31 18.76 18.14
N LYS A 159 -0.49 17.82 18.68
CA LYS A 159 -1.87 18.04 19.10
C LYS A 159 -1.99 18.36 20.59
N MET A 160 -0.89 18.39 21.34
CA MET A 160 -0.90 18.82 22.73
C MET A 160 -0.92 20.35 22.80
N GLY A 161 -1.54 20.87 23.87
CA GLY A 161 -1.47 22.27 24.22
C GLY A 161 -2.71 23.09 23.87
N VAL A 162 -2.51 24.40 23.89
CA VAL A 162 -3.56 25.41 23.69
C VAL A 162 -3.48 25.93 22.26
N HIS A 163 -4.50 25.63 21.46
CA HIS A 163 -4.66 26.21 20.13
C HIS A 163 -5.29 27.59 20.25
N VAL A 164 -4.51 28.63 19.99
CA VAL A 164 -4.99 30.01 19.94
C VAL A 164 -5.34 30.37 18.51
N ILE A 165 -6.60 30.69 18.28
CA ILE A 165 -7.15 31.10 16.97
C ILE A 165 -7.34 32.61 16.99
N PHE A 166 -6.73 33.31 16.04
CA PHE A 166 -6.87 34.75 15.82
C PHE A 166 -6.79 35.06 14.32
N ASP A 167 -7.19 36.27 13.91
CA ASP A 167 -7.16 36.69 12.50
C ASP A 167 -5.74 37.04 12.06
N THR A 168 -5.09 36.17 11.29
CA THR A 168 -3.71 36.36 10.81
C THR A 168 -3.59 37.45 9.73
N ARG A 169 -4.71 37.96 9.19
CA ARG A 169 -4.71 39.11 8.26
C ARG A 169 -4.46 40.43 8.98
N LYS A 170 -4.51 40.44 10.32
CA LYS A 170 -4.20 41.58 11.17
C LYS A 170 -2.71 41.57 11.53
N PRO A 171 -1.88 42.44 10.91
CA PRO A 171 -0.43 42.39 11.05
C PRO A 171 0.05 42.54 12.50
N GLU A 172 -0.69 43.30 13.31
CA GLU A 172 -0.43 43.52 14.73
C GLU A 172 -0.55 42.23 15.55
N LEU A 173 -1.56 41.40 15.25
CA LEU A 173 -1.79 40.13 15.95
C LEU A 173 -0.76 39.09 15.50
N LEU A 174 -0.48 39.03 14.19
CA LEU A 174 0.55 38.15 13.65
C LEU A 174 1.93 38.48 14.23
N LYS A 175 2.27 39.76 14.35
CA LYS A 175 3.54 40.21 14.96
C LYS A 175 3.64 39.80 16.43
N GLN A 176 2.56 39.90 17.20
CA GLN A 176 2.52 39.44 18.59
C GLN A 176 2.73 37.92 18.68
N ALA A 177 2.05 37.14 17.83
CA ALA A 177 2.19 35.69 17.79
C ALA A 177 3.61 35.23 17.39
N VAL A 178 4.18 35.79 16.32
CA VAL A 178 5.54 35.47 15.86
C VAL A 178 6.61 35.86 16.89
N SER A 179 6.35 36.89 17.71
CA SER A 179 7.27 37.29 18.79
C SER A 179 7.04 36.58 20.13
N GLY A 180 6.20 35.54 20.16
CA GLY A 180 5.90 34.78 21.39
C GLY A 180 5.06 35.55 22.43
N ARG A 181 4.53 36.73 22.07
CA ARG A 181 3.75 37.60 22.95
C ARG A 181 2.25 37.39 22.78
N LEU A 182 1.82 36.12 22.84
CA LEU A 182 0.41 35.75 22.70
C LEU A 182 -0.47 36.33 23.82
N SER A 183 0.11 36.60 25.00
CA SER A 183 -0.54 37.28 26.13
C SER A 183 -1.01 38.70 25.80
N ASP A 184 -0.38 39.34 24.82
CA ASP A 184 -0.65 40.73 24.48
C ASP A 184 -1.79 40.87 23.46
N ILE A 185 -2.30 39.74 22.94
CA ILE A 185 -3.46 39.72 22.05
C ILE A 185 -4.72 39.85 22.92
N PRO A 186 -5.62 40.83 22.65
CA PRO A 186 -6.84 40.98 23.43
C PRO A 186 -7.71 39.71 23.41
N ALA A 187 -8.14 39.23 24.58
CA ALA A 187 -8.91 37.97 24.71
C ALA A 187 -10.15 37.89 23.79
N LYS A 188 -10.82 39.02 23.55
CA LYS A 188 -11.98 39.12 22.63
C LYS A 188 -11.65 38.86 21.15
N MET A 189 -10.37 38.90 20.78
CA MET A 189 -9.86 38.66 19.43
C MET A 189 -9.21 37.27 19.28
N THR A 190 -9.24 36.47 20.33
CA THR A 190 -8.70 35.10 20.36
C THR A 190 -9.77 34.11 20.76
N ARG A 191 -9.69 32.91 20.21
CA ARG A 191 -10.38 31.74 20.75
C ARG A 191 -9.33 30.69 21.10
N SER A 192 -9.36 30.20 22.33
CA SER A 192 -8.45 29.16 22.79
C SER A 192 -9.20 27.85 22.91
N ASN A 193 -8.66 26.78 22.32
CA ASN A 193 -9.13 25.42 22.52
C ASN A 193 -7.98 24.59 23.10
N VAL A 194 -8.28 23.70 24.05
CA VAL A 194 -7.30 22.77 24.62
C VAL A 194 -7.64 21.36 24.14
N SER A 195 -6.62 20.62 23.71
CA SER A 195 -6.75 19.23 23.30
C SER A 195 -6.23 18.31 24.41
N PHE A 196 -7.10 17.43 24.92
CA PHE A 196 -6.74 16.39 25.89
C PHE A 196 -6.38 15.05 25.23
N GLU A 197 -6.57 14.95 23.92
CA GLU A 197 -6.39 13.71 23.17
C GLU A 197 -4.92 13.47 22.77
N GLY A 198 -4.16 14.56 22.57
CA GLY A 198 -2.70 14.48 22.40
C GLY A 198 -2.03 13.86 23.63
N PRO A 199 -2.23 14.40 24.85
CA PRO A 199 -1.64 13.84 26.07
C PRO A 199 -2.04 12.38 26.33
N ARG A 200 -3.32 12.03 26.10
CA ARG A 200 -3.81 10.64 26.25
C ARG A 200 -3.16 9.70 25.23
N GLY A 201 -3.06 10.13 23.97
CA GLY A 201 -2.41 9.37 22.90
C GLY A 201 -0.94 9.10 23.19
N LEU A 202 -0.21 10.14 23.61
CA LEU A 202 1.20 10.07 23.99
C LEU A 202 1.44 9.11 25.15
N ALA A 203 0.71 9.25 26.26
CA ALA A 203 0.88 8.42 27.44
C ALA A 203 0.64 6.94 27.14
N LYS A 204 -0.45 6.62 26.42
CA LYS A 204 -0.73 5.24 26.00
C LYS A 204 0.28 4.73 24.96
N GLY A 205 0.73 5.58 24.04
CA GLY A 205 1.71 5.19 23.02
C GLY A 205 3.03 4.73 23.65
N LEU A 206 3.48 5.44 24.69
CA LEU A 206 4.67 5.06 25.46
C LEU A 206 4.50 3.74 26.23
N GLU A 207 3.30 3.47 26.78
CA GLU A 207 2.99 2.18 27.42
C GLU A 207 3.19 1.01 26.45
N TRP A 208 2.83 1.20 25.17
CA TRP A 208 2.92 0.18 24.13
C TRP A 208 4.24 0.17 23.34
N ALA A 209 5.25 0.96 23.73
CA ALA A 209 6.51 1.11 22.99
C ALA A 209 7.19 -0.23 22.64
N HIS A 210 7.21 -1.16 23.61
CA HIS A 210 7.80 -2.49 23.44
C HIS A 210 7.02 -3.38 22.45
N TRP A 211 5.70 -3.19 22.30
CA TRP A 211 4.90 -3.90 21.31
C TRP A 211 5.10 -3.37 19.90
N PHE A 212 5.22 -2.05 19.73
CA PHE A 212 5.60 -1.47 18.44
C PHE A 212 6.97 -1.98 17.98
N ASP A 213 7.95 -1.98 18.88
CA ASP A 213 9.30 -2.44 18.58
C ASP A 213 9.35 -3.94 18.22
N ALA A 214 8.64 -4.77 18.97
CA ALA A 214 8.51 -6.20 18.69
C ALA A 214 7.90 -6.46 17.30
N ALA A 215 6.83 -5.74 16.94
CA ALA A 215 6.20 -5.88 15.63
C ALA A 215 7.14 -5.44 14.48
N ALA A 216 7.87 -4.34 14.66
CA ALA A 216 8.86 -3.86 13.69
C ALA A 216 10.02 -4.87 13.51
N LYS A 217 10.45 -5.54 14.59
CA LYS A 217 11.49 -6.56 14.54
C LYS A 217 11.08 -7.77 13.70
N VAL A 218 9.85 -8.24 13.87
CA VAL A 218 9.29 -9.34 13.05
C VAL A 218 9.23 -8.95 11.58
N GLU A 219 8.83 -7.71 11.28
CA GLU A 219 8.79 -7.24 9.89
C GLU A 219 10.17 -7.12 9.25
N ALA A 220 11.18 -6.66 9.99
CA ALA A 220 12.54 -6.58 9.49
C ALA A 220 13.07 -7.96 9.07
N VAL A 221 12.87 -9.00 9.90
CA VAL A 221 13.26 -10.38 9.57
C VAL A 221 12.48 -10.89 8.36
N ARG A 222 11.17 -10.66 8.31
CA ARG A 222 10.32 -11.05 7.17
C ARG A 222 10.81 -10.42 5.86
N SER A 223 11.03 -9.11 5.85
CA SER A 223 11.46 -8.36 4.66
C SER A 223 12.83 -8.83 4.17
N ARG A 224 13.77 -9.09 5.09
CA ARG A 224 15.08 -9.65 4.73
C ARG A 224 14.97 -11.05 4.17
N LYS A 225 14.11 -11.91 4.75
CA LYS A 225 13.90 -13.27 4.24
C LYS A 225 13.26 -13.26 2.86
N LEU A 226 12.27 -12.38 2.63
CA LEU A 226 11.64 -12.22 1.32
C LEU A 226 12.63 -11.72 0.26
N THR A 227 13.47 -10.75 0.62
CA THR A 227 14.56 -10.26 -0.26
C THR A 227 15.53 -11.38 -0.60
N ALA A 228 15.95 -12.19 0.37
CA ALA A 228 16.85 -13.32 0.15
C ALA A 228 16.25 -14.36 -0.81
N VAL A 229 14.95 -14.69 -0.66
CA VAL A 229 14.26 -15.60 -1.59
C VAL A 229 14.15 -14.98 -2.98
N SER A 230 13.75 -13.72 -3.09
CA SER A 230 13.64 -13.00 -4.37
C SER A 230 14.95 -12.97 -5.16
N MET A 231 16.08 -12.80 -4.47
CA MET A 231 17.41 -12.88 -5.07
C MET A 231 17.76 -14.29 -5.57
N GLY A 232 17.30 -15.35 -4.89
CA GLY A 232 17.41 -16.72 -5.37
C GLY A 232 16.70 -16.96 -6.71
N HIS A 233 15.65 -16.18 -6.98
CA HIS A 233 14.90 -16.17 -8.24
C HIS A 233 15.42 -15.14 -9.26
N ASN A 234 16.60 -14.54 -9.04
CA ASN A 234 17.20 -13.51 -9.91
C ASN A 234 16.28 -12.31 -10.21
N GLY A 235 15.35 -11.99 -9.29
CA GLY A 235 14.39 -10.89 -9.46
C GLY A 235 13.29 -11.16 -10.50
N HIS A 236 13.16 -12.39 -11.02
CA HIS A 236 12.00 -12.78 -11.81
C HIS A 236 10.76 -12.88 -10.92
N THR A 237 9.57 -12.77 -11.52
CA THR A 237 8.31 -13.06 -10.82
C THR A 237 8.29 -14.53 -10.41
N PHE A 238 7.99 -14.80 -9.14
CA PHE A 238 7.89 -16.15 -8.59
C PHE A 238 6.70 -16.25 -7.63
N THR A 239 6.22 -17.46 -7.43
CA THR A 239 5.24 -17.79 -6.37
C THR A 239 5.97 -18.55 -5.27
N LEU A 240 5.77 -18.13 -4.02
CA LEU A 240 6.30 -18.86 -2.87
C LEU A 240 5.49 -20.14 -2.67
N GLU A 241 6.09 -21.30 -2.95
CA GLU A 241 5.43 -22.60 -2.81
C GLU A 241 6.34 -23.64 -2.13
N GLY A 242 5.74 -24.77 -1.73
CA GLY A 242 6.48 -25.93 -1.22
C GLY A 242 7.44 -25.61 -0.07
N VAL A 243 8.70 -26.02 -0.23
CA VAL A 243 9.75 -25.90 0.80
C VAL A 243 10.10 -24.45 1.08
N GLU A 244 10.10 -23.58 0.07
CA GLU A 244 10.42 -22.16 0.24
C GLU A 244 9.36 -21.45 1.07
N LEU A 245 8.09 -21.70 0.79
CA LEU A 245 6.98 -21.18 1.58
C LEU A 245 7.02 -21.70 3.02
N ALA A 246 7.28 -22.99 3.20
CA ALA A 246 7.38 -23.60 4.53
C ALA A 246 8.52 -22.98 5.36
N ASP A 247 9.70 -22.79 4.77
CA ASP A 247 10.85 -22.16 5.41
C ASP A 247 10.58 -20.68 5.72
N PHE A 248 10.01 -19.93 4.77
CA PHE A 248 9.61 -18.53 4.96
C PHE A 248 8.62 -18.38 6.12
N ASN A 249 7.60 -19.25 6.21
CA ASN A 249 6.62 -19.24 7.30
C ASN A 249 7.25 -19.65 8.63
N ALA A 250 8.16 -20.63 8.63
CA ALA A 250 8.85 -21.08 9.84
C ALA A 250 9.76 -19.99 10.43
N VAL A 251 10.52 -19.27 9.60
CA VAL A 251 11.35 -18.13 10.03
C VAL A 251 10.49 -17.04 10.67
N GLN A 252 9.39 -16.67 10.03
CA GLN A 252 8.47 -15.65 10.53
C GLN A 252 7.84 -16.06 11.87
N LYS A 253 7.37 -17.30 11.98
CA LYS A 253 6.79 -17.83 13.23
C LYS A 253 7.79 -17.78 14.38
N ARG A 254 9.01 -18.30 14.18
CA ARG A 254 10.08 -18.24 15.19
C ARG A 254 10.41 -16.81 15.60
N SER A 255 10.49 -15.89 14.64
CA SER A 255 10.77 -14.47 14.93
C SER A 255 9.65 -13.84 15.77
N ALA A 256 8.38 -14.13 15.45
CA ALA A 256 7.24 -13.60 16.19
C ALA A 256 7.16 -14.16 17.62
N GLU A 257 7.37 -15.47 17.79
CA GLU A 257 7.43 -16.12 19.09
C GLU A 257 8.56 -15.54 19.97
N ARG A 258 9.77 -15.37 19.41
CA ARG A 258 10.91 -14.75 20.12
C ARG A 258 10.62 -13.30 20.51
N ALA A 259 10.03 -12.52 19.60
CA ALA A 259 9.73 -11.11 19.85
C ALA A 259 8.69 -10.96 20.97
N LEU A 260 7.61 -11.76 20.98
CA LEU A 260 6.63 -11.74 22.07
C LEU A 260 7.21 -12.25 23.39
N ALA A 261 8.00 -13.32 23.37
CA ALA A 261 8.64 -13.84 24.57
C ALA A 261 9.54 -12.80 25.24
N ALA A 262 10.30 -12.01 24.45
CA ALA A 262 11.19 -10.97 24.96
C ALA A 262 10.45 -9.85 25.71
N ILE A 263 9.18 -9.62 25.39
CA ILE A 263 8.34 -8.59 26.03
C ILE A 263 7.32 -9.19 27.00
N ALA A 264 7.42 -10.49 27.32
CA ALA A 264 6.41 -11.24 28.09
C ALA A 264 4.97 -11.04 27.55
N GLY A 265 4.84 -10.98 26.23
CA GLY A 265 3.59 -10.68 25.55
C GLY A 265 2.58 -11.83 25.65
N THR A 266 1.34 -11.50 26.00
CA THR A 266 0.22 -12.46 26.07
C THR A 266 -0.83 -12.13 25.01
N ARG A 267 -1.76 -13.07 24.74
CA ARG A 267 -2.87 -12.82 23.80
C ARG A 267 -3.76 -11.65 24.25
N ASP A 268 -3.98 -11.49 25.55
CA ASP A 268 -4.77 -10.38 26.10
C ASP A 268 -4.08 -9.01 25.95
N HIS A 269 -2.75 -8.98 26.14
CA HIS A 269 -1.96 -7.77 25.87
C HIS A 269 -1.95 -7.45 24.37
N ALA A 270 -1.77 -8.45 23.51
CA ALA A 270 -1.85 -8.29 22.06
C ALA A 270 -3.20 -7.72 21.61
N ARG A 271 -4.30 -8.26 22.15
CA ARG A 271 -5.66 -7.75 21.92
C ARG A 271 -5.80 -6.30 22.37
N SER A 272 -5.33 -5.96 23.57
CA SER A 272 -5.39 -4.60 24.11
C SER A 272 -4.58 -3.61 23.26
N PHE A 273 -3.40 -4.02 22.79
CA PHE A 273 -2.57 -3.23 21.88
C PHE A 273 -3.27 -2.97 20.54
N LEU A 274 -3.87 -4.00 19.93
CA LEU A 274 -4.63 -3.86 18.69
C LEU A 274 -5.85 -2.95 18.86
N ILE A 275 -6.57 -3.05 19.98
CA ILE A 275 -7.68 -2.14 20.31
C ILE A 275 -7.18 -0.70 20.39
N TYR A 276 -6.07 -0.45 21.09
CA TYR A 276 -5.45 0.88 21.17
C TYR A 276 -5.14 1.44 19.77
N LEU A 277 -4.45 0.67 18.93
CA LEU A 277 -4.12 1.12 17.57
C LEU A 277 -5.37 1.41 16.73
N CYS A 278 -6.41 0.58 16.85
CA CYS A 278 -7.68 0.74 16.16
C CYS A 278 -8.44 2.01 16.60
N GLU A 279 -8.47 2.29 17.91
CA GLU A 279 -9.05 3.52 18.46
C GLU A 279 -8.34 4.76 17.91
N ARG A 280 -7.00 4.74 17.89
CA ARG A 280 -6.19 5.86 17.39
C ARG A 280 -6.33 6.06 15.89
N TRP A 281 -6.35 4.97 15.12
CA TRP A 281 -6.63 5.03 13.69
C TRP A 281 -7.96 5.72 13.40
N ASP A 282 -9.03 5.31 14.07
CA ASP A 282 -10.38 5.86 13.87
C ASP A 282 -10.46 7.33 14.25
N GLU A 283 -9.80 7.72 15.34
CA GLU A 283 -9.74 9.11 15.77
C GLU A 283 -9.06 10.02 14.74
N TRP A 284 -7.89 9.61 14.23
CA TRP A 284 -7.16 10.38 13.21
C TRP A 284 -7.92 10.40 11.87
N SER A 285 -8.54 9.28 11.49
CA SER A 285 -9.37 9.18 10.28
C SER A 285 -10.58 10.13 10.34
N ARG A 286 -11.32 10.17 11.45
CA ARG A 286 -12.50 11.05 11.60
C ARG A 286 -12.15 12.55 11.58
N ARG A 287 -10.90 12.91 11.90
CA ARG A 287 -10.40 14.29 11.89
C ARG A 287 -9.78 14.73 10.57
N GLY A 288 -9.79 13.87 9.55
CA GLY A 288 -9.17 14.15 8.26
C GLY A 288 -7.64 14.07 8.27
N GLY A 289 -7.03 13.49 9.31
CA GLY A 289 -5.59 13.25 9.38
C GLY A 289 -5.20 11.94 8.70
N ASN A 290 -5.54 11.82 7.42
CA ASN A 290 -5.43 10.56 6.67
C ASN A 290 -4.00 10.01 6.59
N ASP A 291 -2.99 10.90 6.57
CA ASP A 291 -1.58 10.49 6.51
C ASP A 291 -1.16 9.78 7.82
N VAL A 292 -1.52 10.34 8.98
CA VAL A 292 -1.28 9.72 10.30
C VAL A 292 -2.15 8.47 10.51
N ALA A 293 -3.41 8.50 10.07
CA ALA A 293 -4.25 7.31 10.07
C ALA A 293 -3.65 6.20 9.18
N GLY A 294 -3.06 6.55 8.03
CA GLY A 294 -2.32 5.62 7.19
C GLY A 294 -1.14 4.97 7.91
N GLU A 295 -0.41 5.74 8.73
CA GLU A 295 0.68 5.24 9.56
C GLU A 295 0.17 4.30 10.67
N TYR A 296 -0.91 4.65 11.39
CA TYR A 296 -1.55 3.72 12.34
C TYR A 296 -2.01 2.44 11.63
N LYS A 297 -2.62 2.53 10.44
CA LYS A 297 -3.00 1.36 9.64
C LYS A 297 -1.79 0.48 9.32
N ARG A 298 -0.64 1.07 8.98
CA ARG A 298 0.60 0.31 8.79
C ARG A 298 1.01 -0.43 10.07
N GLN A 299 1.04 0.26 11.20
CA GLN A 299 1.40 -0.33 12.50
C GLN A 299 0.45 -1.46 12.92
N ILE A 300 -0.86 -1.31 12.67
CA ILE A 300 -1.84 -2.39 12.89
C ILE A 300 -1.49 -3.59 12.01
N GLY A 301 -1.12 -3.38 10.75
CA GLY A 301 -0.69 -4.47 9.87
C GLY A 301 0.54 -5.23 10.38
N LEU A 302 1.52 -4.54 10.96
CA LEU A 302 2.70 -5.15 11.58
C LEU A 302 2.31 -5.96 12.83
N ALA A 303 1.52 -5.34 13.72
CA ALA A 303 1.06 -5.96 14.95
C ALA A 303 0.21 -7.22 14.67
N LEU A 304 -0.75 -7.13 13.74
CA LEU A 304 -1.58 -8.25 13.32
C LEU A 304 -0.74 -9.42 12.83
N ARG A 305 0.25 -9.16 11.97
CA ARG A 305 1.12 -10.20 11.44
C ARG A 305 1.88 -10.91 12.56
N MET A 306 2.47 -10.15 13.47
CA MET A 306 3.17 -10.72 14.63
C MET A 306 2.22 -11.61 15.47
N VAL A 307 1.02 -11.13 15.75
CA VAL A 307 0.01 -11.85 16.57
C VAL A 307 -0.48 -13.12 15.87
N MET A 308 -0.82 -13.03 14.58
CA MET A 308 -1.25 -14.19 13.77
C MET A 308 -0.19 -15.29 13.77
N LEU A 309 1.07 -14.91 13.56
CA LEU A 309 2.19 -15.85 13.51
C LEU A 309 2.49 -16.48 14.87
N ALA A 310 2.53 -15.69 15.94
CA ALA A 310 2.94 -16.17 17.25
C ALA A 310 1.85 -16.99 17.97
N PHE A 311 0.57 -16.69 17.72
CA PHE A 311 -0.55 -17.42 18.32
C PHE A 311 -1.22 -18.42 17.38
N ASP A 312 -0.67 -18.61 16.18
CA ASP A 312 -1.17 -19.54 15.15
C ASP A 312 -2.68 -19.34 14.87
N THR A 313 -3.06 -18.09 14.65
CA THR A 313 -4.45 -17.67 14.48
C THR A 313 -4.63 -16.93 13.16
N ASP A 314 -5.83 -16.99 12.59
CA ASP A 314 -6.16 -16.26 11.37
C ASP A 314 -6.66 -14.83 11.66
N PHE A 315 -6.77 -14.03 10.59
CA PHE A 315 -7.25 -12.65 10.66
C PHE A 315 -8.69 -12.56 11.19
N LYS A 316 -9.59 -13.48 10.77
CA LYS A 316 -11.00 -13.45 11.13
C LYS A 316 -11.20 -13.64 12.64
N ALA A 317 -10.47 -14.57 13.23
CA ALA A 317 -10.48 -14.80 14.67
C ALA A 317 -10.02 -13.55 15.45
N ILE A 318 -8.92 -12.92 15.03
CA ILE A 318 -8.45 -11.67 15.65
C ILE A 318 -9.47 -10.53 15.46
N ALA A 319 -10.05 -10.40 14.28
CA ALA A 319 -11.08 -9.38 13.99
C ALA A 319 -12.28 -9.50 14.94
N ILE A 320 -12.74 -10.73 15.20
CA ILE A 320 -13.80 -11.01 16.18
C ILE A 320 -13.36 -10.67 17.61
N GLU A 321 -12.13 -11.03 18.00
CA GLU A 321 -11.60 -10.77 19.35
C GLU A 321 -11.44 -9.28 19.64
N VAL A 322 -10.90 -8.51 18.69
CA VAL A 322 -10.79 -7.04 18.78
C VAL A 322 -12.19 -6.42 18.75
N GLY A 323 -13.09 -6.95 17.93
CA GLY A 323 -14.47 -6.52 17.83
C GLY A 323 -14.60 -5.08 17.29
N ARG A 324 -15.53 -4.32 17.88
CA ARG A 324 -15.89 -2.95 17.45
C ARG A 324 -15.20 -1.91 18.32
N ALA A 325 -13.86 -1.88 18.27
CA ALA A 325 -13.05 -0.90 19.01
C ALA A 325 -13.34 0.55 18.53
N SER A 326 -13.54 0.71 17.23
CA SER A 326 -14.08 1.92 16.62
C SER A 326 -15.61 1.81 16.53
N GLY A 327 -16.34 2.91 16.69
CA GLY A 327 -17.82 2.93 16.76
C GLY A 327 -18.59 2.52 15.49
N HIS A 328 -17.95 1.77 14.59
CA HIS A 328 -18.53 1.22 13.36
C HIS A 328 -19.37 -0.03 13.65
N PHE A 329 -20.22 -0.41 12.71
CA PHE A 329 -21.09 -1.58 12.83
C PHE A 329 -20.40 -2.91 12.54
N ALA A 330 -19.36 -2.92 11.69
CA ALA A 330 -18.50 -4.08 11.44
C ALA A 330 -17.36 -4.13 12.46
N ASN A 331 -16.65 -5.27 12.57
CA ASN A 331 -15.44 -5.31 13.38
C ASN A 331 -14.42 -4.30 12.82
N THR A 332 -13.70 -3.62 13.70
CA THR A 332 -12.83 -2.51 13.29
C THR A 332 -11.76 -2.96 12.31
N LEU A 333 -11.18 -4.15 12.51
CA LEU A 333 -10.16 -4.68 11.62
C LEU A 333 -10.69 -4.96 10.20
N ASP A 334 -11.93 -5.41 10.07
CA ASP A 334 -12.59 -5.61 8.76
C ASP A 334 -12.82 -4.28 8.04
N VAL A 335 -13.02 -3.18 8.78
CA VAL A 335 -13.12 -1.82 8.21
C VAL A 335 -11.76 -1.30 7.75
N ILE A 336 -10.69 -1.56 8.52
CA ILE A 336 -9.34 -1.09 8.21
C ILE A 336 -8.74 -1.89 7.05
N PHE A 337 -8.92 -3.21 7.05
CA PHE A 337 -8.45 -4.16 6.06
C PHE A 337 -9.63 -4.94 5.48
N PRO A 338 -10.44 -4.29 4.63
CA PRO A 338 -11.53 -4.99 3.97
C PRO A 338 -10.97 -6.11 3.10
N ASP A 339 -11.70 -7.22 3.04
CA ASP A 339 -11.44 -8.28 2.07
C ASP A 339 -11.82 -7.77 0.68
N TRP A 340 -10.91 -7.01 0.08
CA TRP A 340 -11.15 -6.35 -1.21
C TRP A 340 -11.48 -7.36 -2.30
N LYS A 341 -11.00 -8.62 -2.19
CA LYS A 341 -11.29 -9.67 -3.17
C LYS A 341 -12.75 -10.08 -3.05
N HIS A 342 -13.21 -10.34 -1.83
CA HIS A 342 -14.62 -10.65 -1.58
C HIS A 342 -15.52 -9.49 -2.00
N ASP A 343 -15.21 -8.25 -1.59
CA ASP A 343 -16.00 -7.07 -1.95
C ASP A 343 -16.04 -6.84 -3.48
N ALA A 344 -14.91 -7.02 -4.16
CA ALA A 344 -14.83 -6.87 -5.61
C ALA A 344 -15.56 -8.01 -6.34
N ARG A 345 -15.51 -9.24 -5.80
CA ARG A 345 -16.29 -10.38 -6.30
C ARG A 345 -17.79 -10.14 -6.15
N ASP A 346 -18.25 -9.75 -4.97
CA ASP A 346 -19.67 -9.49 -4.69
C ASP A 346 -20.22 -8.37 -5.58
N LYS A 347 -19.46 -7.27 -5.75
CA LYS A 347 -19.82 -6.19 -6.68
C LYS A 347 -19.86 -6.68 -8.12
N ALA A 348 -18.90 -7.51 -8.54
CA ALA A 348 -18.86 -8.08 -9.89
C ALA A 348 -20.06 -9.01 -10.13
N GLU A 349 -20.37 -9.90 -9.19
CA GLU A 349 -21.50 -10.82 -9.24
C GLU A 349 -22.82 -10.05 -9.37
N LEU A 350 -23.05 -9.06 -8.49
CA LEU A 350 -24.24 -8.22 -8.52
C LEU A 350 -24.37 -7.45 -9.84
N SER A 351 -23.27 -6.91 -10.35
CA SER A 351 -23.24 -6.18 -11.62
C SER A 351 -23.52 -7.10 -12.80
N LEU A 352 -22.90 -8.29 -12.86
CA LEU A 352 -23.15 -9.28 -13.92
C LEU A 352 -24.60 -9.77 -13.88
N LYS A 353 -25.16 -10.00 -12.69
CA LYS A 353 -26.56 -10.42 -12.53
C LYS A 353 -27.54 -9.39 -13.08
N HIS A 354 -27.40 -8.13 -12.70
CA HIS A 354 -28.36 -7.08 -13.07
C HIS A 354 -28.10 -6.45 -14.44
N SER A 355 -26.84 -6.34 -14.85
CA SER A 355 -26.47 -5.68 -16.11
C SER A 355 -26.33 -6.66 -17.26
N VAL A 356 -25.85 -7.88 -17.01
CA VAL A 356 -25.57 -8.87 -18.07
C VAL A 356 -26.69 -9.91 -18.13
N VAL A 357 -26.85 -10.76 -17.10
CA VAL A 357 -27.81 -11.89 -17.14
C VAL A 357 -29.25 -11.41 -17.28
N ALA A 358 -29.69 -10.42 -16.49
CA ALA A 358 -31.05 -9.88 -16.59
C ALA A 358 -31.36 -9.21 -17.94
N LYS A 359 -30.34 -8.85 -18.72
CA LYS A 359 -30.45 -8.23 -20.05
C LYS A 359 -29.79 -9.10 -21.13
N ALA A 360 -29.57 -10.38 -20.84
CA ALA A 360 -28.88 -11.27 -21.75
C ALA A 360 -29.75 -11.49 -22.99
N PRO A 361 -29.15 -11.52 -24.19
CA PRO A 361 -29.90 -11.84 -25.38
C PRO A 361 -30.42 -13.28 -25.35
N THR A 362 -31.39 -13.56 -26.20
CA THR A 362 -31.88 -14.94 -26.35
C THR A 362 -30.81 -15.78 -27.05
N ALA A 363 -30.54 -16.96 -26.52
CA ALA A 363 -29.61 -17.93 -27.09
C ALA A 363 -30.23 -19.33 -27.00
N ASP A 364 -29.58 -20.33 -27.58
CA ASP A 364 -29.96 -21.72 -27.33
C ASP A 364 -29.78 -22.11 -25.85
N ALA A 365 -30.36 -23.24 -25.45
CA ALA A 365 -30.31 -23.71 -24.07
C ALA A 365 -28.89 -23.99 -23.55
N THR A 366 -27.92 -24.25 -24.43
CA THR A 366 -26.53 -24.54 -24.06
C THR A 366 -25.71 -23.28 -23.83
N LEU A 367 -26.05 -22.18 -24.52
CA LEU A 367 -25.39 -20.88 -24.44
C LEU A 367 -26.18 -19.86 -23.58
N THR A 368 -27.32 -20.24 -23.02
CA THR A 368 -28.07 -19.39 -22.09
C THR A 368 -27.20 -19.00 -20.89
N LEU A 369 -27.19 -17.70 -20.56
CA LEU A 369 -26.45 -17.15 -19.43
C LEU A 369 -27.36 -17.10 -18.20
N ASP A 370 -26.89 -17.69 -17.11
CA ASP A 370 -27.57 -17.82 -15.82
C ASP A 370 -26.61 -17.50 -14.66
N ASP A 371 -27.10 -17.57 -13.42
CA ASP A 371 -26.28 -17.32 -12.22
C ASP A 371 -25.09 -18.30 -12.12
N ALA A 372 -25.22 -19.52 -12.67
CA ALA A 372 -24.12 -20.48 -12.75
C ALA A 372 -23.01 -20.02 -13.71
N ALA A 373 -23.36 -19.41 -14.85
CA ALA A 373 -22.40 -18.81 -15.77
C ALA A 373 -21.66 -17.61 -15.16
N ILE A 374 -22.30 -16.86 -14.26
CA ILE A 374 -21.61 -15.79 -13.49
C ILE A 374 -20.55 -16.41 -12.59
N THR A 375 -20.93 -17.40 -11.80
CA THR A 375 -20.03 -18.06 -10.84
C THR A 375 -18.82 -18.67 -11.56
N ASP A 376 -19.04 -19.39 -12.66
CA ASP A 376 -17.94 -19.98 -13.44
C ASP A 376 -17.02 -18.92 -14.06
N LEU A 377 -17.55 -17.80 -14.57
CA LEU A 377 -16.71 -16.71 -15.07
C LEU A 377 -15.84 -16.12 -13.96
N LEU A 378 -16.42 -15.80 -12.80
CA LEU A 378 -15.66 -15.21 -11.70
C LEU A 378 -14.61 -16.19 -11.15
N ASP A 379 -14.96 -17.46 -10.94
CA ASP A 379 -14.00 -18.49 -10.50
C ASP A 379 -12.86 -18.67 -11.50
N TRP A 380 -13.15 -18.59 -12.80
CA TRP A 380 -12.13 -18.65 -13.84
C TRP A 380 -11.22 -17.43 -13.83
N LEU A 381 -11.77 -16.21 -13.72
CA LEU A 381 -10.99 -14.98 -13.63
C LEU A 381 -10.05 -14.99 -12.43
N GLU A 382 -10.53 -15.46 -11.28
CA GLU A 382 -9.75 -15.54 -10.05
C GLU A 382 -8.65 -16.60 -10.13
N ARG A 383 -8.94 -17.78 -10.71
CA ARG A 383 -7.97 -18.87 -10.91
C ARG A 383 -6.88 -18.54 -11.94
N THR A 384 -7.16 -17.63 -12.88
CA THR A 384 -6.23 -17.22 -13.94
C THR A 384 -5.60 -15.85 -13.68
N ASP A 385 -5.75 -15.32 -12.46
CA ASP A 385 -5.25 -14.01 -12.01
C ASP A 385 -5.71 -12.82 -12.87
N GLN A 386 -6.87 -12.93 -13.53
CA GLN A 386 -7.48 -11.89 -14.36
C GLN A 386 -8.34 -10.90 -13.55
N TRP A 387 -7.84 -10.47 -12.39
CA TRP A 387 -8.52 -9.57 -11.45
C TRP A 387 -8.85 -8.19 -12.03
N ARG A 388 -8.25 -7.81 -13.17
CA ARG A 388 -8.52 -6.53 -13.86
C ARG A 388 -10.01 -6.37 -14.17
N VAL A 389 -10.73 -7.44 -14.47
CA VAL A 389 -12.18 -7.37 -14.74
C VAL A 389 -12.96 -6.93 -13.50
N HIS A 390 -12.67 -7.51 -12.33
CA HIS A 390 -13.31 -7.13 -11.07
C HIS A 390 -13.05 -5.65 -10.76
N LEU A 391 -11.80 -5.21 -10.89
CA LEU A 391 -11.40 -3.82 -10.64
C LEU A 391 -12.04 -2.84 -11.63
N SER A 392 -12.15 -3.21 -12.91
CA SER A 392 -12.82 -2.37 -13.91
C SER A 392 -14.32 -2.26 -13.64
N ILE A 393 -15.00 -3.34 -13.23
CA ILE A 393 -16.41 -3.27 -12.83
C ILE A 393 -16.58 -2.34 -11.62
N GLU A 394 -15.74 -2.49 -10.59
CA GLU A 394 -15.79 -1.62 -9.42
C GLU A 394 -15.57 -0.15 -9.79
N ALA A 395 -14.58 0.14 -10.63
CA ALA A 395 -14.28 1.51 -11.06
C ALA A 395 -15.42 2.11 -11.89
N ILE A 396 -16.03 1.34 -12.80
CA ILE A 396 -17.22 1.77 -13.55
C ILE A 396 -18.37 2.10 -12.59
N LEU A 397 -18.66 1.23 -11.62
CA LEU A 397 -19.71 1.46 -10.61
C LEU A 397 -19.44 2.69 -9.73
N LYS A 398 -18.18 3.01 -9.48
CA LYS A 398 -17.79 4.21 -8.71
C LYS A 398 -18.08 5.51 -9.48
N HIS A 399 -17.87 5.51 -10.80
CA HIS A 399 -18.05 6.71 -11.63
C HIS A 399 -19.46 6.85 -12.21
N GLN A 400 -20.30 5.81 -12.18
CA GLN A 400 -21.64 5.82 -12.77
C GLN A 400 -22.62 6.88 -12.22
N PHE A 401 -22.33 7.44 -11.04
CA PHE A 401 -23.16 8.49 -10.42
C PHE A 401 -22.41 9.82 -10.30
N GLY A 402 -21.21 9.91 -10.84
CA GLY A 402 -20.40 11.11 -10.83
C GLY A 402 -20.84 12.07 -11.93
N ALA A 403 -21.32 13.25 -11.57
CA ALA A 403 -21.75 14.26 -12.54
C ALA A 403 -20.61 15.12 -13.10
N SER A 404 -19.35 14.85 -12.72
CA SER A 404 -18.21 15.67 -13.12
C SER A 404 -17.60 15.21 -14.45
N SER A 405 -16.97 16.13 -15.18
CA SER A 405 -16.22 15.80 -16.41
C SER A 405 -15.03 14.86 -16.14
N VAL A 406 -14.50 14.88 -14.92
CA VAL A 406 -13.45 13.97 -14.46
C VAL A 406 -14.01 12.56 -14.33
N ASP A 407 -15.20 12.40 -13.74
CA ASP A 407 -15.87 11.09 -13.63
C ASP A 407 -16.21 10.52 -15.00
N HIS A 408 -16.71 11.34 -15.92
CA HIS A 408 -16.97 10.91 -17.30
C HIS A 408 -15.70 10.41 -18.00
N SER A 409 -14.60 11.16 -17.87
CA SER A 409 -13.32 10.79 -18.48
C SER A 409 -12.75 9.51 -17.85
N ALA A 410 -12.90 9.35 -16.54
CA ALA A 410 -12.50 8.15 -15.82
C ALA A 410 -13.33 6.93 -16.25
N LEU A 411 -14.65 7.07 -16.34
CA LEU A 411 -15.54 6.04 -16.85
C LEU A 411 -15.14 5.61 -18.27
N ALA A 412 -14.94 6.57 -19.18
CA ALA A 412 -14.52 6.28 -20.55
C ALA A 412 -13.20 5.50 -20.60
N LYS A 413 -12.23 5.85 -19.73
CA LYS A 413 -10.94 5.14 -19.65
C LYS A 413 -11.09 3.72 -19.11
N GLU A 414 -11.97 3.51 -18.14
CA GLU A 414 -12.21 2.16 -17.59
C GLU A 414 -12.94 1.26 -18.60
N VAL A 415 -13.89 1.79 -19.37
CA VAL A 415 -14.52 1.03 -20.46
C VAL A 415 -13.53 0.70 -21.58
N GLU A 416 -12.64 1.63 -21.93
CA GLU A 416 -11.56 1.40 -22.89
C GLU A 416 -10.60 0.30 -22.38
N SER A 417 -10.24 0.34 -21.10
CA SER A 417 -9.44 -0.70 -20.44
C SER A 417 -10.15 -2.06 -20.46
N LEU A 418 -11.45 -2.10 -20.20
CA LEU A 418 -12.25 -3.33 -20.24
C LEU A 418 -12.26 -3.92 -21.66
N SER A 419 -12.33 -3.08 -22.69
CA SER A 419 -12.26 -3.51 -24.10
C SER A 419 -10.91 -4.15 -24.46
N THR A 420 -9.81 -3.62 -23.90
CA THR A 420 -8.46 -4.20 -24.06
C THR A 420 -8.36 -5.51 -23.29
N THR A 421 -8.93 -5.55 -22.08
CA THR A 421 -8.99 -6.75 -21.23
C THR A 421 -9.73 -7.88 -21.97
N PHE A 422 -10.81 -7.59 -22.68
CA PHE A 422 -11.51 -8.60 -23.49
C PHE A 422 -10.60 -9.30 -24.52
N GLU A 423 -9.69 -8.56 -25.15
CA GLU A 423 -8.72 -9.15 -26.08
C GLU A 423 -7.69 -10.05 -25.38
N HIS A 424 -7.26 -9.69 -24.18
CA HIS A 424 -6.40 -10.53 -23.36
C HIS A 424 -7.12 -11.79 -22.87
N LEU A 425 -8.40 -11.69 -22.49
CA LEU A 425 -9.21 -12.84 -22.11
C LEU A 425 -9.46 -13.78 -23.30
N ALA A 426 -9.65 -13.24 -24.51
CA ALA A 426 -9.76 -14.06 -25.70
C ALA A 426 -8.47 -14.87 -25.96
N ASN A 427 -7.28 -14.30 -25.67
CA ASN A 427 -6.04 -15.07 -25.70
C ASN A 427 -6.04 -16.17 -24.63
N ALA A 428 -6.35 -15.83 -23.38
CA ALA A 428 -6.36 -16.81 -22.29
C ALA A 428 -7.31 -17.99 -22.56
N LEU A 429 -8.49 -17.72 -23.12
CA LEU A 429 -9.46 -18.75 -23.50
C LEU A 429 -8.97 -19.62 -24.67
N LEU A 430 -8.30 -19.02 -25.65
CA LEU A 430 -7.69 -19.76 -26.76
C LEU A 430 -6.53 -20.64 -26.27
N ASP A 431 -5.68 -20.11 -25.38
CA ASP A 431 -4.57 -20.85 -24.76
C ASP A 431 -5.09 -22.02 -23.90
N GLU A 432 -6.17 -21.83 -23.13
CA GLU A 432 -6.83 -22.90 -22.36
C GLU A 432 -7.39 -24.00 -23.28
N ALA A 433 -7.84 -23.63 -24.48
CA ALA A 433 -8.29 -24.58 -25.49
C ALA A 433 -7.14 -25.19 -26.34
N GLY A 434 -5.88 -24.80 -26.11
CA GLY A 434 -4.73 -25.26 -26.87
C GLY A 434 -4.64 -24.69 -28.29
N VAL A 435 -5.27 -23.55 -28.56
CA VAL A 435 -5.30 -22.88 -29.87
C VAL A 435 -4.50 -21.58 -29.79
N SER A 436 -3.49 -21.40 -30.65
CA SER A 436 -2.73 -20.13 -30.67
C SER A 436 -3.27 -19.16 -31.72
N SER A 437 -3.43 -17.88 -31.40
CA SER A 437 -3.77 -16.84 -32.40
C SER A 437 -3.05 -15.51 -32.15
N PRO A 438 -1.98 -15.18 -32.91
CA PRO A 438 -1.27 -13.91 -32.80
C PRO A 438 -2.01 -12.73 -33.48
N ALA A 439 -3.31 -12.84 -33.69
CA ALA A 439 -4.07 -11.96 -34.56
C ALA A 439 -4.73 -10.77 -33.82
N THR A 440 -5.55 -9.98 -34.50
CA THR A 440 -6.40 -8.95 -33.84
C THR A 440 -7.62 -9.60 -33.16
N LEU A 441 -8.26 -8.89 -32.23
CA LEU A 441 -9.46 -9.36 -31.50
C LEU A 441 -10.48 -10.09 -32.40
N MET A 442 -10.89 -9.52 -33.54
CA MET A 442 -11.89 -10.16 -34.40
C MET A 442 -11.47 -11.55 -34.89
N LYS A 443 -10.20 -11.70 -35.28
CA LYS A 443 -9.65 -12.98 -35.73
C LYS A 443 -9.51 -13.97 -34.57
N LYS A 444 -9.14 -13.50 -33.38
CA LYS A 444 -9.11 -14.32 -32.16
C LYS A 444 -10.50 -14.87 -31.85
N VAL A 445 -11.52 -14.02 -31.89
CA VAL A 445 -12.89 -14.43 -31.62
C VAL A 445 -13.42 -15.35 -32.73
N GLN A 446 -13.11 -15.10 -34.01
CA GLN A 446 -13.44 -16.05 -35.09
C GLN A 446 -12.81 -17.43 -34.88
N ALA A 447 -11.53 -17.47 -34.47
CA ALA A 447 -10.84 -18.72 -34.14
C ALA A 447 -11.50 -19.41 -32.94
N PHE A 448 -11.84 -18.66 -31.91
CA PHE A 448 -12.46 -19.18 -30.69
C PHE A 448 -13.84 -19.81 -30.95
N TRP A 449 -14.62 -19.24 -31.88
CA TRP A 449 -15.95 -19.74 -32.21
C TRP A 449 -15.96 -20.73 -33.38
N ASN A 450 -14.81 -21.20 -33.89
CA ASN A 450 -14.70 -21.96 -35.15
C ASN A 450 -15.54 -23.25 -35.22
N THR A 451 -15.84 -23.87 -34.09
CA THR A 451 -16.68 -25.08 -33.99
C THR A 451 -18.18 -24.78 -33.91
N SER A 452 -18.58 -23.55 -33.59
CA SER A 452 -19.97 -23.10 -33.65
C SER A 452 -20.30 -22.60 -35.06
N THR A 453 -20.76 -23.49 -35.94
CA THR A 453 -20.96 -23.21 -37.38
C THR A 453 -21.83 -21.98 -37.64
N GLU A 454 -22.88 -21.78 -36.83
CA GLU A 454 -23.78 -20.63 -36.95
C GLU A 454 -23.06 -19.32 -36.60
N VAL A 455 -22.52 -19.23 -35.37
CA VAL A 455 -21.86 -18.01 -34.88
C VAL A 455 -20.65 -17.69 -35.73
N HIS A 456 -19.77 -18.67 -35.99
CA HIS A 456 -18.60 -18.51 -36.85
C HIS A 456 -18.97 -18.05 -38.26
N GLY A 457 -19.99 -18.66 -38.87
CA GLY A 457 -20.45 -18.30 -40.21
C GLY A 457 -20.86 -16.82 -40.30
N ILE A 458 -21.57 -16.32 -39.29
CA ILE A 458 -21.95 -14.91 -39.19
C ILE A 458 -20.72 -14.02 -38.98
N LEU A 459 -19.85 -14.35 -38.02
CA LEU A 459 -18.64 -13.58 -37.73
C LEU A 459 -17.71 -13.46 -38.95
N THR A 460 -17.61 -14.51 -39.77
CA THR A 460 -16.82 -14.51 -41.00
C THR A 460 -17.48 -13.69 -42.10
N THR A 461 -18.77 -13.92 -42.36
CA THR A 461 -19.51 -13.24 -43.45
C THR A 461 -19.73 -11.75 -43.17
N ARG A 462 -19.84 -11.36 -41.89
CA ARG A 462 -20.15 -9.99 -41.45
C ARG A 462 -18.96 -9.27 -40.85
N TYR A 463 -17.74 -9.74 -41.09
CA TYR A 463 -16.48 -9.12 -40.62
C TYR A 463 -16.39 -7.61 -40.96
N SER A 464 -16.94 -7.17 -42.09
CA SER A 464 -16.92 -5.75 -42.49
C SER A 464 -17.72 -4.83 -41.56
N LEU A 465 -18.63 -5.37 -40.73
CA LEU A 465 -19.45 -4.58 -39.80
C LEU A 465 -18.68 -4.05 -38.59
N VAL A 466 -17.52 -4.62 -38.28
CA VAL A 466 -16.70 -4.18 -37.13
C VAL A 466 -15.58 -3.21 -37.51
N GLY A 467 -15.54 -2.80 -38.78
CA GLY A 467 -14.61 -1.79 -39.29
C GLY A 467 -15.10 -0.37 -39.08
N THR A 468 -14.19 0.55 -38.73
CA THR A 468 -14.50 1.94 -38.36
C THR A 468 -14.33 2.96 -39.51
N LYS A 469 -13.90 2.52 -40.69
CA LYS A 469 -13.46 3.43 -41.77
C LYS A 469 -14.58 4.00 -42.66
N THR A 470 -15.72 3.33 -42.75
CA THR A 470 -16.68 3.53 -43.86
C THR A 470 -18.10 3.87 -43.43
N ALA A 471 -18.41 3.82 -42.14
CA ALA A 471 -19.72 4.18 -41.59
C ALA A 471 -19.57 4.57 -40.11
N THR A 472 -20.57 5.28 -39.57
CA THR A 472 -20.57 5.64 -38.14
C THR A 472 -20.80 4.40 -37.26
N ARG A 473 -20.38 4.46 -35.99
CA ARG A 473 -20.67 3.40 -35.01
C ARG A 473 -22.17 3.11 -34.93
N ALA A 474 -23.00 4.15 -34.89
CA ALA A 474 -24.46 4.01 -34.81
C ALA A 474 -25.04 3.24 -36.01
N ASP A 475 -24.61 3.57 -37.24
CA ASP A 475 -25.05 2.86 -38.46
C ASP A 475 -24.61 1.39 -38.42
N ARG A 476 -23.40 1.11 -37.94
CA ARG A 476 -22.87 -0.25 -37.80
C ARG A 476 -23.62 -1.06 -36.75
N LEU A 477 -23.91 -0.47 -35.59
CA LEU A 477 -24.72 -1.11 -34.55
C LEU A 477 -26.14 -1.41 -35.07
N ALA A 478 -26.75 -0.48 -35.79
CA ALA A 478 -28.05 -0.70 -36.43
C ALA A 478 -28.00 -1.83 -37.47
N ALA A 479 -26.94 -1.89 -38.28
CA ALA A 479 -26.73 -2.96 -39.25
C ALA A 479 -26.51 -4.34 -38.57
N ILE A 480 -25.79 -4.38 -37.44
CA ILE A 480 -25.62 -5.60 -36.62
C ILE A 480 -26.98 -6.04 -36.06
N ALA A 481 -27.75 -5.12 -35.48
CA ALA A 481 -29.08 -5.41 -34.95
C ALA A 481 -30.06 -5.89 -36.03
N ALA A 482 -29.92 -5.42 -37.27
CA ALA A 482 -30.77 -5.79 -38.40
C ALA A 482 -30.39 -7.13 -39.09
N LEU A 483 -29.32 -7.82 -38.66
CA LEU A 483 -28.94 -9.12 -39.24
C LEU A 483 -30.09 -10.12 -39.14
N THR A 484 -30.53 -10.72 -40.24
CA THR A 484 -31.65 -11.67 -40.20
C THR A 484 -31.33 -12.90 -39.33
N PRO A 485 -32.29 -13.41 -38.53
CA PRO A 485 -32.09 -14.62 -37.73
C PRO A 485 -31.69 -15.80 -38.63
N SER A 486 -30.49 -16.33 -38.40
CA SER A 486 -29.98 -17.54 -39.07
C SER A 486 -30.10 -18.80 -38.22
N GLY A 487 -30.53 -18.66 -36.96
CA GLY A 487 -30.65 -19.73 -35.97
C GLY A 487 -30.85 -19.17 -34.55
N PRO A 488 -30.86 -20.05 -33.53
CA PRO A 488 -31.13 -19.67 -32.14
C PRO A 488 -30.02 -18.81 -31.51
N ASN A 489 -28.82 -18.74 -32.12
CA ASN A 489 -27.66 -18.03 -31.56
C ASN A 489 -27.31 -16.74 -32.30
N ILE A 490 -28.21 -16.22 -33.14
CA ILE A 490 -28.01 -14.95 -33.86
C ILE A 490 -27.65 -13.79 -32.91
N ASP A 491 -28.28 -13.72 -31.74
CA ASP A 491 -28.02 -12.62 -30.81
C ASP A 491 -26.68 -12.76 -30.08
N VAL A 492 -26.17 -13.99 -29.93
CA VAL A 492 -24.79 -14.22 -29.49
C VAL A 492 -23.83 -13.62 -30.52
N ALA A 493 -24.00 -13.94 -31.79
CA ALA A 493 -23.17 -13.38 -32.86
C ALA A 493 -23.26 -11.85 -32.95
N ARG A 494 -24.47 -11.28 -32.80
CA ARG A 494 -24.68 -9.82 -32.75
C ARG A 494 -23.94 -9.18 -31.57
N THR A 495 -23.99 -9.79 -30.38
CA THR A 495 -23.29 -9.31 -29.19
C THR A 495 -21.78 -9.31 -29.39
N ILE A 496 -21.24 -10.40 -29.94
CA ILE A 496 -19.81 -10.50 -30.24
C ILE A 496 -19.38 -9.44 -31.27
N LEU A 497 -20.14 -9.26 -32.36
CA LEU A 497 -19.84 -8.22 -33.36
C LEU A 497 -19.90 -6.82 -32.74
N ALA A 498 -20.89 -6.55 -31.90
CA ALA A 498 -21.02 -5.26 -31.21
C ALA A 498 -19.82 -5.01 -30.28
N ALA A 499 -19.38 -6.01 -29.51
CA ALA A 499 -18.20 -5.90 -28.65
C ALA A 499 -16.95 -5.55 -29.47
N VAL A 500 -16.70 -6.25 -30.57
CA VAL A 500 -15.54 -5.97 -31.43
C VAL A 500 -15.64 -4.58 -32.08
N LEU A 501 -16.84 -4.16 -32.50
CA LEU A 501 -17.08 -2.82 -33.02
C LEU A 501 -16.80 -1.74 -31.97
N TYR A 502 -17.36 -1.86 -30.76
CA TYR A 502 -17.10 -0.91 -29.67
C TYR A 502 -15.61 -0.82 -29.36
N ARG A 503 -14.90 -1.95 -29.28
CA ARG A 503 -13.44 -1.95 -29.07
C ARG A 503 -12.71 -1.22 -30.21
N ASN A 504 -13.02 -1.54 -31.46
CA ASN A 504 -12.33 -0.92 -32.61
C ASN A 504 -12.63 0.58 -32.72
N ASP A 505 -13.87 0.98 -32.48
CA ASP A 505 -14.26 2.39 -32.49
C ASP A 505 -13.60 3.15 -31.33
N GLY A 506 -13.60 2.58 -30.13
CA GLY A 506 -12.93 3.16 -28.97
C GLY A 506 -11.42 3.30 -29.16
N LEU A 507 -10.76 2.32 -29.78
CA LEU A 507 -9.33 2.37 -30.06
C LEU A 507 -8.95 3.38 -31.15
N HIS A 508 -9.78 3.55 -32.19
CA HIS A 508 -9.47 4.46 -33.29
C HIS A 508 -9.93 5.90 -33.04
N ASN A 509 -11.05 6.09 -32.34
CA ASN A 509 -11.73 7.38 -32.18
C ASN A 509 -11.76 7.88 -30.73
N GLY A 510 -11.36 7.05 -29.75
CA GLY A 510 -11.44 7.34 -28.32
C GLY A 510 -12.86 7.19 -27.76
N MET A 511 -12.98 6.75 -26.50
CA MET A 511 -14.27 6.62 -25.81
C MET A 511 -14.68 7.88 -25.03
N ALA A 512 -13.78 8.84 -24.83
CA ALA A 512 -14.05 10.04 -24.02
C ALA A 512 -15.18 10.93 -24.58
N SER A 513 -15.41 10.88 -25.89
CA SER A 513 -16.45 11.63 -26.59
C SER A 513 -17.84 10.96 -26.53
N TRP A 514 -17.91 9.73 -26.03
CA TRP A 514 -19.18 8.97 -25.99
C TRP A 514 -20.03 9.46 -24.83
N VAL A 515 -21.35 9.36 -24.95
CA VAL A 515 -22.22 9.70 -23.82
C VAL A 515 -22.21 8.58 -22.78
N GLU A 516 -22.51 8.91 -21.53
CA GLU A 516 -22.47 7.96 -20.42
C GLU A 516 -23.28 6.68 -20.69
N ALA A 517 -24.47 6.81 -21.28
CA ALA A 517 -25.31 5.68 -21.66
C ALA A 517 -24.63 4.73 -22.66
N GLU A 518 -23.83 5.27 -23.59
CA GLU A 518 -23.08 4.46 -24.57
C GLU A 518 -21.90 3.75 -23.92
N LEU A 519 -21.25 4.39 -22.94
CA LEU A 519 -20.16 3.78 -22.17
C LEU A 519 -20.66 2.59 -21.34
N HIS A 520 -21.78 2.76 -20.63
CA HIS A 520 -22.41 1.67 -19.87
C HIS A 520 -22.87 0.54 -20.77
N GLU A 521 -23.44 0.86 -21.93
CA GLU A 521 -23.85 -0.15 -22.90
C GLU A 521 -22.65 -0.91 -23.50
N ALA A 522 -21.57 -0.21 -23.83
CA ALA A 522 -20.34 -0.85 -24.28
C ALA A 522 -19.75 -1.78 -23.21
N ALA A 523 -19.69 -1.35 -21.95
CA ALA A 523 -19.25 -2.17 -20.82
C ALA A 523 -20.10 -3.43 -20.67
N ARG A 524 -21.43 -3.29 -20.71
CA ARG A 524 -22.37 -4.41 -20.68
C ARG A 524 -22.10 -5.39 -21.82
N ILE A 525 -21.94 -4.90 -23.05
CA ILE A 525 -21.69 -5.73 -24.23
C ILE A 525 -20.35 -6.47 -24.12
N PHE A 526 -19.29 -5.84 -23.61
CA PHE A 526 -18.00 -6.52 -23.35
C PHE A 526 -18.16 -7.66 -22.34
N LEU A 527 -18.79 -7.41 -21.20
CA LEU A 527 -19.00 -8.44 -20.17
C LEU A 527 -19.90 -9.57 -20.68
N THR A 528 -20.94 -9.25 -21.46
CA THR A 528 -21.82 -10.24 -22.08
C THR A 528 -21.05 -11.12 -23.07
N ALA A 529 -20.20 -10.51 -23.91
CA ALA A 529 -19.35 -11.23 -24.85
C ALA A 529 -18.34 -12.15 -24.15
N MET A 530 -17.73 -11.69 -23.04
CA MET A 530 -16.86 -12.53 -22.20
C MET A 530 -17.59 -13.75 -21.66
N MET A 531 -18.80 -13.57 -21.10
CA MET A 531 -19.61 -14.67 -20.58
C MET A 531 -19.97 -15.69 -21.67
N PHE A 532 -20.38 -15.24 -22.85
CA PHE A 532 -20.65 -16.15 -23.97
C PHE A 532 -19.41 -16.92 -24.42
N CYS A 533 -18.26 -16.25 -24.53
CA CYS A 533 -17.02 -16.94 -24.88
C CYS A 533 -16.68 -18.00 -23.82
N ARG A 534 -16.75 -17.66 -22.52
CA ARG A 534 -16.50 -18.62 -21.44
C ARG A 534 -17.47 -19.80 -21.48
N LYS A 535 -18.76 -19.55 -21.66
CA LYS A 535 -19.79 -20.60 -21.78
C LYS A 535 -19.53 -21.52 -22.98
N ASN A 536 -19.16 -20.94 -24.13
CA ASN A 536 -18.90 -21.72 -25.35
C ASN A 536 -17.70 -22.67 -25.23
N LEU A 537 -16.71 -22.37 -24.37
CA LEU A 537 -15.58 -23.28 -24.12
C LEU A 537 -16.05 -24.68 -23.68
N PHE A 538 -17.17 -24.77 -22.96
CA PHE A 538 -17.75 -26.04 -22.50
C PHE A 538 -18.68 -26.71 -23.50
N VAL A 539 -19.33 -25.91 -24.36
CA VAL A 539 -20.36 -26.39 -25.31
C VAL A 539 -19.71 -26.83 -26.61
N SER A 540 -18.79 -26.02 -27.13
CA SER A 540 -18.14 -26.20 -28.42
C SER A 540 -16.76 -25.56 -28.33
N PRO A 541 -15.79 -26.21 -27.65
CA PRO A 541 -14.43 -25.68 -27.54
C PRO A 541 -13.84 -25.48 -28.94
N PRO A 542 -12.98 -24.47 -29.13
CA PRO A 542 -12.31 -24.30 -30.41
C PRO A 542 -11.37 -25.47 -30.68
N SER A 543 -11.27 -25.85 -31.96
CA SER A 543 -10.34 -26.90 -32.41
C SER A 543 -9.03 -26.29 -32.92
N PRO A 544 -7.87 -26.93 -32.64
CA PRO A 544 -6.53 -26.50 -33.10
C PRO A 544 -6.40 -26.33 -34.62
#